data_AF-A0A7R9H7K4-F1
#
_entry.id   AF-A0A7R9H7K4-F1
#
_cell.length_a   1.000
_cell.length_b   1.000
_cell.length_c   1.000
_cell.angle_alpha   90.00
_cell.angle_beta   90.00
_cell.angle_gamma   90.00
#
_symmetry.space_group_name_H-M   'P 1'
#
loop_
_entity.id
_entity.type
_entity.pdbx_description
1 polymer ?
#
loop_
_entity_poly.entity_id
_entity_poly.type
_entity_poly.pdbx_seq_one_letter_code
_entity_poly.pdbx_strand_id
1 'polypeptide(L)'
;VIPSYLRHVILFLGALASDLIKTGYDVSPKEASDCLSQAEKPTAENNEFYKKPSITAAVQGSSVVGFNEKESLLFLRNDIDIAMVNSSMRTAQADYNSETGLTLEPGLVLHSGRRFFRVGTAEGIPWSYMKRDPTSGEVMKDDQGKDIWEGYCLDLLKVLAESLKFDYEIVAPKNGKFGSRLPDGTWDGMVGDLAMGVSTSWMVL
;
A
#
# COMPACT_ATOMS: atom_id res chain seq x y z
N VAL A 1 -10.08 22.51 5.13
CA VAL A 1 -10.49 22.18 3.75
C VAL A 1 -10.95 20.73 3.75
N ILE A 2 -12.22 20.45 3.46
CA ILE A 2 -12.74 19.08 3.43
C ILE A 2 -12.27 18.42 2.12
N PRO A 3 -11.62 17.24 2.18
CA PRO A 3 -11.26 16.47 0.98
C PRO A 3 -12.45 16.24 0.05
N SER A 4 -12.23 16.32 -1.27
CA SER A 4 -13.30 16.23 -2.28
C SER A 4 -14.13 14.94 -2.16
N TYR A 5 -13.52 13.83 -1.76
CA TYR A 5 -14.22 12.57 -1.55
C TYR A 5 -15.18 12.61 -0.35
N LEU A 6 -14.80 13.28 0.75
CA LEU A 6 -15.66 13.44 1.94
C LEU A 6 -16.89 14.29 1.66
N ARG A 7 -16.81 15.23 0.69
CA ARG A 7 -17.98 16.02 0.27
C ARG A 7 -19.13 15.14 -0.18
N HIS A 8 -18.85 14.12 -0.99
CA HIS A 8 -19.88 13.23 -1.53
C HIS A 8 -20.49 12.36 -0.45
N VAL A 9 -19.68 11.88 0.51
CA VAL A 9 -20.17 11.12 1.68
C VAL A 9 -21.08 11.96 2.55
N ILE A 10 -20.69 13.22 2.84
CA ILE A 10 -21.51 14.12 3.66
C ILE A 10 -22.86 14.42 2.99
N LEU A 11 -22.85 14.66 1.68
CA LEU A 11 -24.09 14.88 0.91
C LEU A 11 -24.98 13.64 0.92
N PHE A 12 -24.40 12.46 0.77
CA PHE A 12 -25.12 11.19 0.86
C PHE A 12 -25.76 11.00 2.24
N LEU A 13 -25.00 11.17 3.32
CA LEU A 13 -25.52 11.05 4.69
C LEU A 13 -26.62 12.07 4.99
N GLY A 14 -26.49 13.30 4.49
CA GLY A 14 -27.51 14.33 4.62
C GLY A 14 -28.80 13.98 3.87
N ALA A 15 -28.70 13.46 2.64
CA ALA A 15 -29.85 13.00 1.86
C ALA A 15 -30.54 11.81 2.55
N LEU A 16 -29.76 10.83 3.01
CA LEU A 16 -30.26 9.66 3.74
C LEU A 16 -31.00 10.06 5.02
N ALA A 17 -30.41 10.97 5.82
CA ALA A 17 -31.07 11.48 7.03
C ALA A 17 -32.39 12.19 6.69
N SER A 18 -32.42 13.01 5.64
CA SER A 18 -33.64 13.69 5.19
C SER A 18 -34.75 12.70 4.81
N ASP A 19 -34.42 11.65 4.06
CA ASP A 19 -35.40 10.65 3.63
C ASP A 19 -35.88 9.75 4.77
N LEU A 20 -35.03 9.47 5.75
CA LEU A 20 -35.42 8.79 6.98
C LEU A 20 -36.43 9.63 7.79
N ILE A 21 -36.19 10.94 7.92
CA ILE A 21 -37.14 11.84 8.59
C ILE A 21 -38.49 11.86 7.87
N LYS A 22 -38.49 11.94 6.53
CA LYS A 22 -39.74 11.93 5.73
C LYS A 22 -40.54 10.64 5.87
N THR A 23 -39.86 9.51 6.08
CA THR A 23 -40.50 8.20 6.27
C THR A 23 -40.96 7.98 7.71
N GLY A 24 -40.85 8.99 8.58
CA GLY A 24 -41.33 8.99 9.96
C GLY A 24 -40.36 8.36 10.95
N TYR A 25 -39.09 8.15 10.55
CA TYR A 25 -38.08 7.64 11.47
C TYR A 25 -37.48 8.76 12.31
N ASP A 26 -37.43 8.53 13.62
CA ASP A 26 -36.69 9.40 14.53
C ASP A 26 -35.19 9.14 14.37
N VAL A 27 -34.48 10.16 13.87
CA VAL A 27 -33.01 10.19 13.74
C VAL A 27 -32.37 11.13 14.75
N SER A 28 -33.15 11.60 15.73
CA SER A 28 -32.65 12.45 16.80
C SER A 28 -31.62 11.67 17.62
N PRO A 29 -30.52 12.32 18.04
CA PRO A 29 -29.59 11.70 18.99
C PRO A 29 -30.38 11.28 20.23
N LYS A 30 -30.22 10.03 20.66
CA LYS A 30 -30.70 9.66 21.99
C LYS A 30 -29.86 10.41 23.02
N GLU A 31 -30.53 11.09 23.94
CA GLU A 31 -29.95 11.70 25.14
C GLU A 31 -29.51 10.57 26.09
N ALA A 32 -28.46 9.84 25.75
CA ALA A 32 -27.90 8.80 26.60
C ALA A 32 -26.87 9.42 27.56
N SER A 33 -27.08 9.25 28.86
CA SER A 33 -26.08 9.55 29.88
C SER A 33 -24.94 8.53 29.76
N ASP A 34 -23.76 9.01 29.38
CA ASP A 34 -22.47 8.31 29.37
C ASP A 34 -22.47 6.95 28.64
N CYS A 35 -21.84 6.89 27.45
CA CYS A 35 -21.70 5.69 26.60
C CYS A 35 -21.03 4.49 27.32
N LEU A 36 -20.47 4.73 28.51
CA LEU A 36 -19.84 3.73 29.38
C LEU A 36 -20.81 3.09 30.37
N SER A 37 -22.00 3.67 30.58
CA SER A 37 -23.01 3.11 31.46
C SER A 37 -23.73 1.96 30.74
N GLN A 38 -23.69 0.76 31.31
CA GLN A 38 -24.33 -0.44 30.75
C GLN A 38 -25.87 -0.42 30.81
N ALA A 39 -26.48 0.75 31.00
CA ALA A 39 -27.91 0.91 31.27
C ALA A 39 -28.79 0.72 30.03
N GLU A 40 -28.26 0.95 28.82
CA GLU A 40 -28.98 0.71 27.56
C GLU A 40 -28.22 -0.30 26.69
N LYS A 41 -28.52 -1.59 26.87
CA LYS A 41 -28.12 -2.60 25.89
C LYS A 41 -28.94 -2.39 24.61
N PRO A 42 -28.33 -2.45 23.41
CA PRO A 42 -29.07 -2.37 22.17
C PRO A 42 -30.12 -3.50 22.11
N THR A 43 -31.39 -3.13 22.02
CA THR A 43 -32.50 -4.06 21.78
C THR A 43 -32.48 -4.54 20.32
N ALA A 44 -33.07 -5.70 20.04
CA ALA A 44 -33.10 -6.28 18.69
C ALA A 44 -33.68 -5.33 17.63
N GLU A 45 -34.66 -4.48 17.99
CA GLU A 45 -35.24 -3.46 17.11
C GLU A 45 -34.25 -2.32 16.76
N ASN A 46 -33.37 -1.93 17.70
CA ASN A 46 -32.32 -0.94 17.45
C ASN A 46 -31.23 -1.49 16.52
N ASN A 47 -31.05 -2.81 16.51
CA ASN A 47 -30.11 -3.52 15.67
C ASN A 47 -30.65 -3.83 14.27
N GLU A 48 -31.84 -3.37 13.86
CA GLU A 48 -32.33 -3.57 12.49
C GLU A 48 -32.47 -2.26 11.70
N PHE A 49 -31.97 -1.15 12.26
CA PHE A 49 -31.94 0.15 11.57
C PHE A 49 -31.36 0.04 10.16
N TYR A 50 -30.25 -0.69 10.00
CA TYR A 50 -29.56 -0.90 8.73
C TYR A 50 -30.31 -1.82 7.74
N LYS A 51 -31.33 -2.56 8.18
CA LYS A 51 -32.16 -3.42 7.32
C LYS A 51 -33.36 -2.68 6.71
N LYS A 52 -33.50 -1.38 6.98
CA LYS A 52 -34.65 -0.59 6.53
C LYS A 52 -34.61 -0.39 5.01
N PRO A 53 -35.74 -0.59 4.30
CA PRO A 53 -35.80 -0.45 2.84
C PRO A 53 -35.32 0.91 2.33
N SER A 54 -35.55 1.99 3.09
CA SER A 54 -35.09 3.34 2.75
C SER A 54 -33.56 3.44 2.67
N ILE A 55 -32.83 2.71 3.52
CA ILE A 55 -31.36 2.70 3.52
C ILE A 55 -30.86 1.87 2.34
N THR A 56 -31.42 0.69 2.12
CA THR A 56 -31.06 -0.15 0.97
C THR A 56 -31.31 0.56 -0.36
N ALA A 57 -32.45 1.25 -0.50
CA ALA A 57 -32.77 2.03 -1.70
C ALA A 57 -31.84 3.23 -1.90
N ALA A 58 -31.51 3.97 -0.83
CA ALA A 58 -30.59 5.09 -0.90
C ALA A 58 -29.17 4.65 -1.29
N VAL A 59 -28.71 3.51 -0.77
CA VAL A 59 -27.39 2.95 -1.10
C VAL A 59 -27.35 2.40 -2.52
N GLN A 60 -28.40 1.72 -2.99
CA GLN A 60 -28.47 1.24 -4.38
C GLN A 60 -28.40 2.36 -5.42
N GLY A 61 -28.89 3.56 -5.09
CA GLY A 61 -28.79 4.74 -5.96
C GLY A 61 -27.47 5.51 -5.86
N SER A 62 -26.57 5.15 -4.93
CA SER A 62 -25.32 5.87 -4.68
C SER A 62 -24.16 5.28 -5.47
N SER A 63 -23.41 6.14 -6.18
CA SER A 63 -22.16 5.76 -6.84
C SER A 63 -20.95 5.73 -5.92
N VAL A 64 -21.06 6.25 -4.69
CA VAL A 64 -19.92 6.45 -3.77
C VAL A 64 -19.97 5.51 -2.56
N VAL A 65 -21.15 5.12 -2.12
CA VAL A 65 -21.34 4.32 -0.91
C VAL A 65 -22.08 3.04 -1.29
N GLY A 66 -21.52 1.89 -0.96
CA GLY A 66 -22.16 0.58 -1.01
C GLY A 66 -22.54 0.09 0.39
N PHE A 67 -23.40 -0.94 0.44
CA PHE A 67 -23.84 -1.57 1.68
C PHE A 67 -23.67 -3.08 1.56
N ASN A 68 -22.93 -3.65 2.52
CA ASN A 68 -22.81 -5.09 2.67
C ASN A 68 -23.89 -5.58 3.63
N GLU A 69 -24.92 -6.22 3.10
CA GLU A 69 -26.05 -6.73 3.90
C GLU A 69 -25.65 -7.80 4.90
N LYS A 70 -24.63 -8.62 4.60
CA LYS A 70 -24.18 -9.72 5.47
C LYS A 70 -23.47 -9.20 6.72
N GLU A 71 -22.64 -8.18 6.54
CA GLU A 71 -21.84 -7.59 7.60
C GLU A 71 -22.49 -6.34 8.21
N SER A 72 -23.59 -5.86 7.62
CA SER A 72 -24.27 -4.62 8.01
C SER A 72 -23.35 -3.40 7.99
N LEU A 73 -22.44 -3.35 7.01
CA LEU A 73 -21.41 -2.32 6.89
C LEU A 73 -21.59 -1.50 5.63
N LEU A 74 -21.50 -0.18 5.78
CA LEU A 74 -21.32 0.73 4.65
C LEU A 74 -19.85 0.72 4.24
N PHE A 75 -19.59 0.66 2.94
CA PHE A 75 -18.26 0.76 2.38
C PHE A 75 -18.22 1.82 1.28
N LEU A 76 -17.04 2.37 1.04
CA LEU A 76 -16.83 3.29 -0.06
C LEU A 76 -16.56 2.51 -1.35
N ARG A 77 -17.31 2.81 -2.40
CA ARG A 77 -17.03 2.34 -3.76
C ARG A 77 -15.83 3.14 -4.26
N ASN A 78 -14.68 2.47 -4.32
CA ASN A 78 -13.46 3.03 -4.87
C ASN A 78 -13.22 2.35 -6.20
N ASP A 79 -13.93 2.81 -7.22
CA ASP A 79 -13.76 2.31 -8.57
C ASP A 79 -12.49 2.93 -9.15
N ILE A 80 -11.57 2.09 -9.63
CA ILE A 80 -10.25 2.52 -10.09
C ILE A 80 -10.04 2.08 -11.54
N ASP A 81 -9.82 3.07 -12.41
CA ASP A 81 -9.39 2.82 -13.79
C ASP A 81 -7.87 2.82 -13.87
N ILE A 82 -7.29 1.67 -14.21
CA ILE A 82 -5.86 1.51 -14.44
C ILE A 82 -5.60 1.69 -15.94
N ALA A 83 -4.84 2.73 -16.28
CA ALA A 83 -4.48 3.03 -17.65
C ALA A 83 -2.98 3.34 -17.77
N MET A 84 -2.35 2.85 -18.83
CA MET A 84 -1.00 3.28 -19.22
C MET A 84 -1.09 4.58 -19.99
N VAL A 85 -0.29 5.56 -19.57
CA VAL A 85 -0.19 6.86 -20.25
C VAL A 85 1.19 6.97 -20.88
N ASN A 86 1.23 7.05 -22.20
CA ASN A 86 2.42 7.42 -22.98
C ASN A 86 2.30 8.89 -23.42
N SER A 87 3.33 9.43 -24.08
CA SER A 87 3.50 10.83 -24.50
C SER A 87 2.32 11.44 -25.27
N SER A 88 1.41 10.64 -25.83
CA SER A 88 0.20 11.12 -26.50
C SER A 88 -1.04 10.24 -26.33
N MET A 89 -0.98 9.12 -25.60
CA MET A 89 -2.06 8.13 -25.59
C MET A 89 -2.29 7.53 -24.20
N ARG A 90 -3.55 7.53 -23.75
CA ARG A 90 -4.02 6.80 -22.57
C ARG A 90 -4.66 5.51 -23.03
N THR A 91 -4.07 4.37 -22.66
CA THR A 91 -4.57 3.04 -22.98
C THR A 91 -5.11 2.42 -21.70
N ALA A 92 -6.41 2.11 -21.65
CA ALA A 92 -7.00 1.36 -20.54
C ALA A 92 -6.34 -0.02 -20.45
N GLN A 93 -6.11 -0.51 -19.24
CA GLN A 93 -5.43 -1.78 -18.98
C GLN A 93 -6.27 -2.67 -18.07
N ALA A 94 -6.87 -2.08 -17.05
CA ALA A 94 -7.70 -2.79 -16.10
C ALA A 94 -8.65 -1.82 -15.42
N ASP A 95 -9.73 -2.37 -14.90
CA ASP A 95 -10.68 -1.72 -14.04
C ASP A 95 -10.77 -2.49 -12.72
N TYR A 96 -10.98 -1.77 -11.63
CA TYR A 96 -11.19 -2.38 -10.32
C TYR A 96 -12.47 -1.82 -9.71
N ASN A 97 -13.33 -2.72 -9.26
CA ASN A 97 -14.50 -2.41 -8.45
C ASN A 97 -14.51 -3.29 -7.20
N SER A 98 -15.05 -2.76 -6.11
CA SER A 98 -15.36 -3.50 -4.88
C SER A 98 -16.22 -4.77 -5.07
N GLU A 99 -17.08 -4.81 -6.09
CA GLU A 99 -17.99 -5.94 -6.33
C GLU A 99 -17.37 -7.04 -7.19
N THR A 100 -16.68 -6.66 -8.28
CA THR A 100 -16.11 -7.59 -9.27
C THR A 100 -14.62 -7.85 -9.08
N GLY A 101 -13.95 -7.10 -8.20
CA GLY A 101 -12.51 -7.12 -8.04
C GLY A 101 -11.79 -6.47 -9.22
N LEU A 102 -10.56 -6.92 -9.46
CA LEU A 102 -9.75 -6.46 -10.60
C LEU A 102 -10.14 -7.22 -11.87
N THR A 103 -10.58 -6.50 -12.88
CA THR A 103 -10.87 -6.99 -14.23
C THR A 103 -9.85 -6.44 -15.21
N LEU A 104 -9.28 -7.33 -16.02
CA LEU A 104 -8.22 -7.01 -16.98
C LEU A 104 -8.79 -6.91 -18.39
N GLU A 105 -8.27 -5.99 -19.19
CA GLU A 105 -8.64 -5.89 -20.61
C GLU A 105 -8.29 -7.19 -21.38
N PRO A 106 -9.10 -7.59 -22.38
CA PRO A 106 -8.88 -8.82 -23.13
C PRO A 106 -7.49 -8.86 -23.76
N GLY A 107 -6.67 -9.84 -23.34
CA GLY A 107 -5.30 -10.02 -23.82
C GLY A 107 -4.21 -9.48 -22.87
N LEU A 108 -4.58 -8.79 -21.79
CA LEU A 108 -3.65 -8.41 -20.74
C LEU A 108 -3.50 -9.56 -19.74
N VAL A 109 -2.32 -10.19 -19.72
CA VAL A 109 -1.97 -11.20 -18.71
C VAL A 109 -1.17 -10.53 -17.62
N LEU A 110 -1.73 -10.45 -16.42
CA LEU A 110 -1.00 -10.00 -15.24
C LEU A 110 -0.05 -11.12 -14.81
N HIS A 111 1.21 -11.04 -15.21
CA HIS A 111 2.24 -11.86 -14.61
C HIS A 111 2.40 -11.40 -13.17
N SER A 112 2.29 -12.33 -12.21
CA SER A 112 2.64 -12.04 -10.81
C SER A 112 4.02 -11.38 -10.82
N GLY A 113 4.09 -10.13 -10.35
CA GLY A 113 5.35 -9.40 -10.28
C GLY A 113 6.36 -10.26 -9.51
N ARG A 114 7.54 -10.43 -10.08
CA ARG A 114 8.66 -10.97 -9.31
C ARG A 114 8.91 -9.98 -8.18
N ARG A 115 9.15 -10.51 -6.97
CA ARG A 115 9.53 -9.64 -5.86
C ARG A 115 10.82 -8.92 -6.25
N PHE A 116 10.89 -7.62 -5.95
CA PHE A 116 12.09 -6.83 -6.17
C PHE A 116 12.70 -6.43 -4.82
N PHE A 117 13.98 -6.70 -4.63
CA PHE A 117 14.69 -6.40 -3.38
C PHE A 117 15.87 -5.45 -3.63
N ARG A 118 15.99 -4.43 -2.80
CA ARG A 118 17.19 -3.60 -2.73
C ARG A 118 18.13 -4.20 -1.71
N VAL A 119 19.28 -4.69 -2.13
CA VAL A 119 20.20 -5.40 -1.23
C VAL A 119 21.31 -4.46 -0.82
N GLY A 120 21.34 -4.14 0.47
CA GLY A 120 22.34 -3.28 1.05
C GLY A 120 23.60 -4.08 1.31
N THR A 121 24.73 -3.62 0.77
CA THR A 121 26.02 -4.25 1.03
C THR A 121 27.08 -3.19 1.33
N ALA A 122 28.05 -3.54 2.16
CA ALA A 122 29.25 -2.72 2.41
C ALA A 122 30.51 -3.52 2.05
N GLU A 123 31.65 -2.82 1.92
CA GLU A 123 32.92 -3.46 1.58
C GLU A 123 33.44 -4.30 2.76
N GLY A 124 33.67 -5.58 2.51
CA GLY A 124 34.13 -6.56 3.48
C GLY A 124 34.68 -7.78 2.76
N ILE A 125 35.99 -7.82 2.53
CA ILE A 125 36.67 -8.95 1.88
C ILE A 125 36.67 -10.17 2.84
N PRO A 126 36.31 -11.39 2.39
CA PRO A 126 35.99 -11.81 1.01
C PRO A 126 34.49 -11.87 0.68
N TRP A 127 33.64 -11.35 1.58
CA TRP A 127 32.18 -11.49 1.53
C TRP A 127 31.53 -10.62 0.45
N SER A 128 31.94 -9.37 0.35
CA SER A 128 31.41 -8.39 -0.61
C SER A 128 32.42 -7.27 -0.83
N TYR A 129 32.89 -7.07 -2.06
CA TYR A 129 33.86 -6.04 -2.41
C TYR A 129 33.64 -5.54 -3.83
N MET A 130 34.05 -4.30 -4.11
CA MET A 130 33.99 -3.74 -5.45
C MET A 130 35.11 -4.35 -6.31
N LYS A 131 34.75 -4.80 -7.51
CA LYS A 131 35.72 -5.34 -8.47
C LYS A 131 36.64 -4.20 -8.93
N ARG A 132 37.96 -4.42 -8.83
CA ARG A 132 38.96 -3.46 -9.28
C ARG A 132 39.65 -3.97 -10.54
N ASP A 133 39.92 -3.07 -11.48
CA ASP A 133 40.71 -3.38 -12.67
C ASP A 133 42.15 -3.74 -12.24
N PRO A 134 42.69 -4.90 -12.66
CA PRO A 134 44.05 -5.32 -12.33
C PRO A 134 45.16 -4.33 -12.75
N THR A 135 44.89 -3.50 -13.76
CA THR A 135 45.89 -2.60 -14.34
C THR A 135 45.84 -1.18 -13.78
N SER A 136 44.64 -0.63 -13.59
CA SER A 136 44.45 0.74 -13.07
C SER A 136 44.19 0.79 -11.56
N GLY A 137 43.71 -0.29 -10.94
CA GLY A 137 43.29 -0.33 -9.55
C GLY A 137 41.96 0.40 -9.26
N GLU A 138 41.34 0.96 -10.30
CA GLU A 138 40.05 1.66 -10.21
C GLU A 138 38.88 0.67 -10.12
N VAL A 139 37.76 1.13 -9.56
CA VAL A 139 36.53 0.33 -9.45
C VAL A 139 35.92 0.17 -10.84
N MET A 140 35.71 -1.07 -11.24
CA MET A 140 35.05 -1.40 -12.49
C MET A 140 33.57 -1.05 -12.41
N LYS A 141 33.03 -0.53 -13.52
CA LYS A 141 31.62 -0.19 -13.67
C LYS A 141 30.99 -1.01 -14.79
N ASP A 142 29.71 -1.29 -14.67
CA ASP A 142 28.93 -1.95 -15.71
C ASP A 142 28.56 -0.98 -16.85
N ASP A 143 27.88 -1.50 -17.87
CA ASP A 143 27.42 -0.72 -19.04
C ASP A 143 26.46 0.42 -18.66
N GLN A 144 25.88 0.39 -17.45
CA GLN A 144 25.00 1.41 -16.90
C GLN A 144 25.72 2.40 -15.97
N GLY A 145 27.04 2.26 -15.81
CA GLY A 145 27.88 3.12 -14.97
C GLY A 145 27.79 2.83 -13.47
N LYS A 146 27.24 1.68 -13.08
CA LYS A 146 27.14 1.23 -11.68
C LYS A 146 28.37 0.41 -11.30
N ASP A 147 28.85 0.60 -10.07
CA ASP A 147 30.00 -0.14 -9.54
C ASP A 147 29.72 -1.65 -9.51
N ILE A 148 30.68 -2.44 -10.03
CA ILE A 148 30.58 -3.90 -10.05
C ILE A 148 30.99 -4.45 -8.70
N TRP A 149 30.13 -5.28 -8.11
CA TRP A 149 30.37 -5.94 -6.83
C TRP A 149 30.60 -7.44 -7.03
N GLU A 150 31.57 -7.99 -6.29
CA GLU A 150 31.90 -9.42 -6.23
C GLU A 150 32.04 -9.89 -4.78
N GLY A 151 31.96 -11.20 -4.54
CA GLY A 151 32.17 -11.79 -3.21
C GLY A 151 31.15 -12.88 -2.89
N TYR A 152 31.45 -13.65 -1.83
CA TYR A 152 30.67 -14.84 -1.46
C TYR A 152 29.18 -14.54 -1.20
N CYS A 153 28.87 -13.40 -0.56
CA CYS A 153 27.49 -13.01 -0.29
C CYS A 153 26.70 -12.72 -1.57
N LEU A 154 27.35 -12.23 -2.61
CA LEU A 154 26.69 -11.91 -3.89
C LEU A 154 26.47 -13.16 -4.73
N ASP A 155 27.39 -14.11 -4.70
CA ASP A 155 27.20 -15.42 -5.34
C ASP A 155 26.02 -16.16 -4.72
N LEU A 156 25.94 -16.14 -3.37
CA LEU A 156 24.81 -16.70 -2.64
C LEU A 156 23.49 -15.98 -3.02
N LEU A 157 23.49 -14.66 -3.06
CA LEU A 157 22.33 -13.85 -3.44
C LEU A 157 21.84 -14.18 -4.85
N LYS A 158 22.77 -14.37 -5.80
CA LYS A 158 22.44 -14.75 -7.18
C LYS A 158 21.74 -16.10 -7.22
N VAL A 159 22.26 -17.10 -6.52
CA VAL A 159 21.63 -18.43 -6.42
C VAL A 159 20.25 -18.35 -5.75
N LEU A 160 20.10 -17.52 -4.71
CA LEU A 160 18.81 -17.29 -4.05
C LEU A 160 17.80 -16.62 -4.99
N ALA A 161 18.23 -15.62 -5.76
CA ALA A 161 17.39 -14.92 -6.72
C ALA A 161 16.88 -15.86 -7.82
N GLU A 162 17.75 -16.73 -8.34
CA GLU A 162 17.40 -17.74 -9.34
C GLU A 162 16.43 -18.79 -8.75
N SER A 163 16.68 -19.28 -7.53
CA SER A 163 15.87 -20.32 -6.89
C SER A 163 14.50 -19.81 -6.46
N LEU A 164 14.42 -18.58 -5.93
CA LEU A 164 13.19 -17.98 -5.39
C LEU A 164 12.47 -17.07 -6.41
N LYS A 165 13.04 -16.91 -7.62
CA LYS A 165 12.50 -16.12 -8.73
C LYS A 165 12.19 -14.68 -8.34
N PHE A 166 13.14 -14.01 -7.71
CA PHE A 166 13.06 -12.58 -7.41
C PHE A 166 14.15 -11.82 -8.16
N ASP A 167 13.90 -10.54 -8.42
CA ASP A 167 14.88 -9.63 -8.99
C ASP A 167 15.46 -8.75 -7.86
N TYR A 168 16.68 -8.24 -8.04
CA TYR A 168 17.32 -7.42 -7.01
C TYR A 168 18.27 -6.37 -7.59
N GLU A 169 18.56 -5.35 -6.80
CA GLU A 169 19.66 -4.42 -7.05
C GLU A 169 20.56 -4.29 -5.84
N ILE A 170 21.88 -4.28 -6.05
CA ILE A 170 22.84 -3.97 -4.99
C ILE A 170 22.88 -2.47 -4.76
N VAL A 171 22.82 -2.02 -3.52
CA VAL A 171 22.96 -0.61 -3.18
C VAL A 171 23.99 -0.46 -2.06
N ALA A 172 24.95 0.42 -2.30
CA ALA A 172 25.97 0.76 -1.33
C ALA A 172 25.48 1.90 -0.43
N PRO A 173 25.73 1.86 0.89
CA PRO A 173 25.46 3.00 1.77
C PRO A 173 26.33 4.19 1.36
N LYS A 174 25.80 5.41 1.48
CA LYS A 174 26.51 6.65 1.09
C LYS A 174 27.87 6.81 1.78
N ASN A 175 27.99 6.29 3.00
CA ASN A 175 29.20 6.38 3.82
C ASN A 175 30.11 5.15 3.69
N GLY A 176 29.75 4.15 2.86
CA GLY A 176 30.51 2.93 2.61
C GLY A 176 30.63 1.97 3.81
N LYS A 177 29.99 2.27 4.94
CA LYS A 177 30.09 1.51 6.20
C LYS A 177 28.76 0.85 6.56
N PHE A 178 28.84 -0.28 7.26
CA PHE A 178 27.68 -0.99 7.81
C PHE A 178 26.85 -0.11 8.76
N GLY A 179 27.53 0.68 9.59
CA GLY A 179 26.90 1.60 10.53
C GLY A 179 27.59 1.58 11.89
N SER A 180 27.54 2.71 12.57
CA SER A 180 28.03 2.95 13.91
C SER A 180 26.95 3.67 14.71
N ARG A 181 26.88 3.37 16.00
CA ARG A 181 25.96 4.06 16.89
C ARG A 181 26.53 5.44 17.20
N LEU A 182 25.78 6.47 16.85
CA LEU A 182 26.13 7.85 17.13
C LEU A 182 25.85 8.20 18.61
N PRO A 183 26.51 9.23 19.17
CA PRO A 183 26.31 9.64 20.56
C PRO A 183 24.88 10.11 20.88
N ASP A 184 24.14 10.56 19.86
CA ASP A 184 22.73 10.96 19.96
C ASP A 184 21.75 9.77 19.99
N GLY A 185 22.27 8.53 19.90
CA GLY A 185 21.48 7.30 19.92
C GLY A 185 20.98 6.85 18.55
N THR A 186 21.21 7.63 17.49
CA THR A 186 20.91 7.24 16.12
C THR A 186 21.98 6.31 15.55
N TRP A 187 21.67 5.65 14.43
CA TRP A 187 22.62 4.82 13.69
C TRP A 187 22.94 5.48 12.36
N ASP A 188 24.21 5.48 11.98
CA ASP A 188 24.62 5.85 10.63
C ASP A 188 24.79 4.61 9.73
N GLY A 189 25.22 4.85 8.49
CA GLY A 189 25.49 3.79 7.51
C GLY A 189 24.22 3.03 7.10
N MET A 190 24.40 1.78 6.71
CA MET A 190 23.30 0.92 6.26
C MET A 190 22.22 0.73 7.33
N VAL A 191 22.62 0.61 8.60
CA VAL A 191 21.66 0.48 9.72
C VAL A 191 20.80 1.75 9.86
N GLY A 192 21.39 2.93 9.70
CA GLY A 192 20.66 4.19 9.67
C GLY A 192 19.68 4.31 8.51
N ASP A 193 20.13 3.93 7.31
CA ASP A 193 19.31 3.94 6.09
C ASP A 193 18.09 2.99 6.18
N LEU A 194 18.22 1.90 6.93
CA LEU A 194 17.10 1.00 7.24
C LEU A 194 16.15 1.60 8.28
N ALA A 195 16.69 2.19 9.35
CA ALA A 195 15.90 2.73 10.46
C ALA A 195 15.01 3.92 10.05
N MET A 196 15.44 4.74 9.09
CA MET A 196 14.68 5.91 8.63
C MET A 196 13.51 5.59 7.69
N GLY A 197 13.23 4.31 7.41
CA GLY A 197 12.02 3.92 6.68
C GLY A 197 11.97 4.36 5.21
N VAL A 198 13.09 4.79 4.63
CA VAL A 198 13.23 5.08 3.18
C VAL A 198 13.18 3.77 2.34
N SER A 199 12.89 2.63 2.99
CA SER A 199 13.45 1.32 2.64
C SER A 199 12.44 0.20 2.89
N THR A 200 11.43 0.06 2.03
CA THR A 200 10.35 -0.94 2.17
C THR A 200 10.65 -2.34 1.62
N SER A 201 11.83 -2.58 1.04
CA SER A 201 12.23 -3.93 0.61
C SER A 201 13.75 -4.06 0.56
N TRP A 202 14.38 -4.23 1.74
CA TRP A 202 15.82 -4.48 1.82
C TRP A 202 16.18 -5.80 2.46
N MET A 203 17.14 -6.50 1.84
CA MET A 203 17.87 -7.61 2.43
C MET A 203 19.28 -7.10 2.75
N VAL A 204 19.76 -7.34 3.97
CA VAL A 204 21.14 -7.04 4.37
C VAL A 204 21.92 -8.33 4.31
N LEU A 205 23.08 -8.29 3.67
CA LEU A 205 24.02 -9.40 3.59
C LEU A 205 25.31 -9.08 4.34
#